data_AF-A0A7S2JC43-F1
#
_entry.id   AF-A0A7S2JC43-F1
#
_cell.length_a   1.000
_cell.length_b   1.000
_cell.length_c   1.000
_cell.angle_alpha   90.00
_cell.angle_beta   90.00
_cell.angle_gamma   90.00
#
_symmetry.space_group_name_H-M   'P 1'
#
loop_
_entity.id
_entity.type
_entity.pdbx_description
1 polymer ?
#
loop_
_entity_poly.entity_id
_entity_poly.type
_entity_poly.pdbx_seq_one_letter_code
_entity_poly.pdbx_strand_id
1 'polypeptide(L)'
;RERMPRRSHLSEADVEVLAEISPALRSELWFEIHGHHIAEHPFFNACRAIDGGIIHSICLSTLAYRQFSPGDLVFEPNQEARGAIFVSHGFLEYRSLHIEAFSLDDEQGNASEVDADELAADPIGVSKGAWVSE
;
A
#
# COMPACT_ATOMS: atom_id res chain seq x y z
N ARG A 1 4.40 3.30 36.65
CA ARG A 1 4.85 3.45 35.24
C ARG A 1 3.94 4.49 34.59
N GLU A 2 4.35 5.75 34.61
CA GLU A 2 3.66 6.83 33.91
C GLU A 2 3.84 6.64 32.40
N ARG A 3 2.75 6.57 31.64
CA ARG A 3 2.81 6.56 30.17
C ARG A 3 2.93 8.00 29.72
N MET A 4 4.03 8.35 29.04
CA MET A 4 4.13 9.65 28.36
C MET A 4 2.95 9.80 27.39
N PRO A 5 2.24 10.92 27.39
CA PRO A 5 1.17 11.17 26.44
C PRO A 5 1.76 11.15 25.02
N ARG A 6 1.13 10.39 24.13
CA ARG A 6 1.49 10.38 22.72
C ARG A 6 1.20 11.77 22.17
N ARG A 7 2.22 12.44 21.64
CA ARG A 7 2.01 13.69 20.90
C ARG A 7 1.14 13.36 19.69
N SER A 8 -0.01 14.02 19.59
CA SER A 8 -0.81 13.98 18.37
C SER A 8 0.02 14.55 17.23
N HIS A 9 0.09 13.85 16.10
CA HIS A 9 0.67 14.43 14.89
C HIS A 9 -0.20 15.60 14.47
N LEU A 10 0.43 16.75 14.23
CA LEU A 10 -0.26 17.92 13.69
C LEU A 10 -0.67 17.60 12.25
N SER A 11 -1.95 17.74 11.95
CA SER A 11 -2.46 17.75 10.58
C SER A 11 -2.31 19.15 9.99
N GLU A 12 -2.35 19.27 8.66
CA GLU A 12 -2.35 20.60 8.03
C GLU A 12 -3.52 21.48 8.50
N ALA A 13 -4.67 20.86 8.79
CA ALA A 13 -5.84 21.56 9.30
C ALA A 13 -5.60 22.20 10.67
N ASP A 14 -4.61 21.73 11.42
CA ASP A 14 -4.24 22.28 12.72
C ASP A 14 -3.33 23.53 12.59
N VAL A 15 -2.89 23.86 11.37
CA VAL A 15 -1.97 24.97 11.09
C VAL A 15 -2.68 26.04 10.28
N GLU A 16 -3.39 26.95 10.95
CA GLU A 16 -4.22 28.00 10.33
C GLU A 16 -3.46 28.83 9.28
N VAL A 17 -2.17 29.09 9.48
CA VAL A 17 -1.35 29.86 8.53
C VAL A 17 -1.20 29.17 7.17
N LEU A 18 -1.31 27.82 7.11
CA LEU A 18 -1.28 27.09 5.84
C LEU A 18 -2.55 27.34 5.01
N ALA A 19 -3.64 27.80 5.61
CA ALA A 19 -4.84 28.20 4.88
C ALA A 19 -4.65 29.54 4.15
N GLU A 20 -3.80 30.43 4.67
CA GLU A 20 -3.57 31.78 4.12
C GLU A 20 -2.56 31.82 2.96
N ILE A 21 -1.69 30.81 2.85
CA ILE A 21 -0.73 30.74 1.75
C ILE A 21 -1.41 30.44 0.41
N SER A 22 -0.84 30.98 -0.67
CA SER A 22 -1.33 30.74 -2.02
C SER A 22 -1.26 29.25 -2.37
N PRO A 23 -2.17 28.74 -3.22
CA PRO A 23 -2.13 27.33 -3.66
C PRO A 23 -0.79 26.94 -4.29
N ALA A 24 -0.13 27.86 -5.00
CA ALA A 24 1.20 27.63 -5.58
C ALA A 24 2.27 27.43 -4.50
N LEU A 25 2.34 28.32 -3.49
CA LEU A 25 3.30 28.17 -2.40
C LEU A 25 3.01 26.91 -1.56
N ARG A 26 1.74 26.57 -1.39
CA ARG A 26 1.35 25.31 -0.72
C ARG A 26 1.85 24.10 -1.50
N SER A 27 1.74 24.11 -2.82
CA SER A 27 2.27 23.01 -3.66
C SER A 27 3.79 22.86 -3.55
N GLU A 28 4.53 23.96 -3.55
CA GLU A 28 5.98 23.95 -3.36
C GLU A 28 6.36 23.43 -1.97
N LEU A 29 5.64 23.86 -0.93
CA LEU A 29 5.87 23.39 0.44
C LEU A 29 5.59 21.89 0.59
N TRP A 30 4.51 21.39 0.00
CA TRP A 30 4.21 19.96 -0.05
C TRP A 30 5.32 19.16 -0.74
N PHE A 31 5.78 19.66 -1.89
CA PHE A 31 6.87 19.04 -2.63
C PHE A 31 8.17 19.04 -1.83
N GLU A 32 8.48 20.12 -1.11
CA GLU A 32 9.70 20.20 -0.30
C GLU A 32 9.67 19.22 0.88
N ILE A 33 8.52 19.07 1.55
CA ILE A 33 8.38 18.17 2.70
C ILE A 33 8.37 16.70 2.27
N HIS A 34 7.71 16.37 1.15
CA HIS A 34 7.41 14.98 0.79
C HIS A 34 8.17 14.47 -0.44
N GLY A 35 8.54 15.37 -1.35
CA GLY A 35 9.16 15.04 -2.61
C GLY A 35 10.49 14.31 -2.45
N HIS A 36 11.28 14.65 -1.41
CA HIS A 36 12.53 13.95 -1.13
C HIS A 36 12.31 12.46 -0.81
N HIS A 37 11.40 12.17 0.12
CA HIS A 37 11.10 10.79 0.54
C HIS A 37 10.55 9.92 -0.59
N ILE A 38 9.77 10.50 -1.49
CA ILE A 38 9.25 9.78 -2.66
C ILE A 38 10.37 9.55 -3.66
N ALA A 39 11.20 10.57 -3.92
CA ALA A 39 12.29 10.47 -4.88
C ALA A 39 13.41 9.51 -4.44
N GLU A 40 13.54 9.21 -3.16
CA GLU A 40 14.45 8.17 -2.65
C GLU A 40 14.02 6.76 -3.06
N HIS A 41 12.72 6.54 -3.28
CA HIS A 41 12.24 5.21 -3.64
C HIS A 41 12.62 4.86 -5.10
N PRO A 42 13.22 3.69 -5.36
CA PRO A 42 13.77 3.34 -6.67
C PRO A 42 12.76 3.44 -7.81
N PHE A 43 11.51 3.04 -7.58
CA PHE A 43 10.44 3.15 -8.57
C PHE A 43 10.19 4.59 -9.00
N PHE A 44 10.02 5.50 -8.03
CA PHE A 44 9.74 6.90 -8.34
C PHE A 44 10.96 7.63 -8.88
N ASN A 45 12.17 7.26 -8.45
CA ASN A 45 13.40 7.78 -9.04
C ASN A 45 13.53 7.37 -10.53
N ALA A 46 13.19 6.13 -10.87
CA ALA A 46 13.15 5.69 -12.27
C ALA A 46 12.08 6.44 -13.07
N CYS A 47 10.89 6.65 -12.50
CA CYS A 47 9.85 7.46 -13.14
C CYS A 47 10.32 8.91 -13.37
N ARG A 48 11.02 9.51 -12.40
CA ARG A 48 11.57 10.87 -12.49
C ARG A 48 12.58 11.01 -13.63
N ALA A 49 13.33 9.96 -13.93
CA ALA A 49 14.28 9.97 -15.06
C ALA A 49 13.57 10.04 -16.42
N ILE A 50 12.32 9.59 -16.49
CA ILE A 50 11.49 9.64 -17.70
C ILE A 50 10.71 10.96 -17.75
N ASP A 51 10.12 11.38 -16.63
CA ASP A 51 9.36 12.61 -16.49
C ASP A 51 9.73 13.34 -15.18
N GLY A 52 10.46 14.45 -15.32
CA GLY A 52 10.89 15.25 -14.18
C GLY A 52 9.74 15.88 -13.39
N GLY A 53 8.55 16.04 -13.99
CA GLY A 53 7.37 16.60 -13.35
C GLY A 53 6.56 15.58 -12.53
N ILE A 54 6.83 14.28 -12.67
CA ILE A 54 5.96 13.24 -12.12
C ILE A 54 5.90 13.27 -10.59
N ILE A 55 7.03 13.54 -9.92
CA ILE A 55 7.09 13.60 -8.46
C ILE A 55 6.25 14.77 -7.94
N HIS A 56 6.33 15.92 -8.60
CA HIS A 56 5.53 17.09 -8.24
C HIS A 56 4.03 16.81 -8.42
N SER A 57 3.66 16.15 -9.51
CA SER A 57 2.27 15.75 -9.78
C SER A 57 1.75 14.76 -8.71
N ILE A 58 2.56 13.76 -8.35
CA ILE A 58 2.22 12.78 -7.31
C ILE A 58 2.04 13.46 -5.95
N CYS A 59 2.99 14.32 -5.56
CA CYS A 59 2.92 15.06 -4.29
C CYS A 59 1.63 15.87 -4.16
N LEU A 60 1.17 16.48 -5.25
CA LEU A 60 0.01 17.35 -5.22
C LEU A 60 -1.33 16.61 -5.28
N SER A 61 -1.40 15.50 -6.04
CA SER A 61 -2.68 14.93 -6.47
C SER A 61 -3.03 13.57 -5.86
N THR A 62 -2.05 12.76 -5.49
CA THR A 62 -2.30 11.34 -5.15
C THR A 62 -1.91 10.94 -3.74
N LEU A 63 -1.11 11.75 -3.03
CA LEU A 63 -0.69 11.42 -1.67
C LEU A 63 -1.77 11.77 -0.66
N ALA A 64 -2.13 10.76 0.13
CA ALA A 64 -2.89 10.95 1.36
C ALA A 64 -2.17 10.24 2.50
N TYR A 65 -1.90 10.97 3.58
CA TYR A 65 -1.32 10.39 4.77
C TYR A 65 -2.34 9.53 5.50
N ARG A 66 -1.95 8.28 5.77
CA ARG A 66 -2.73 7.36 6.60
C ARG A 66 -1.84 6.82 7.71
N GLN A 67 -2.40 6.77 8.90
CA GLN A 67 -1.77 6.17 10.05
C GLN A 67 -2.53 4.90 10.42
N PHE A 68 -1.77 3.85 10.71
CA PHE A 68 -2.30 2.57 11.16
C PHE A 68 -1.74 2.27 12.55
N SER A 69 -2.58 1.77 13.44
CA SER A 69 -2.16 1.26 14.73
C SER A 69 -1.61 -0.16 14.59
N PRO A 70 -0.70 -0.59 15.48
CA PRO A 70 -0.26 -1.98 15.49
C PRO A 70 -1.45 -2.94 15.63
N GLY A 71 -1.57 -3.87 14.68
CA GLY A 71 -2.67 -4.83 14.60
C GLY A 71 -3.77 -4.46 13.62
N ASP A 72 -3.77 -3.24 13.07
CA ASP A 72 -4.74 -2.84 12.04
C ASP A 72 -4.50 -3.61 10.73
N LEU A 73 -5.59 -3.99 10.06
CA LEU A 73 -5.56 -4.57 8.73
C LEU A 73 -5.55 -3.44 7.70
N VAL A 74 -4.44 -3.32 6.96
CA VAL A 74 -4.28 -2.30 5.91
C VAL A 74 -5.03 -2.69 4.64
N PHE A 75 -5.02 -3.99 4.32
CA PHE A 75 -5.71 -4.58 3.18
C PHE A 75 -6.55 -5.74 3.66
N GLU A 76 -7.81 -5.79 3.23
CA GLU A 76 -8.69 -6.91 3.48
C GLU A 76 -8.59 -7.94 2.33
N PRO A 77 -8.61 -9.24 2.64
CA PRO A 77 -8.60 -10.29 1.63
C PRO A 77 -9.84 -10.19 0.74
N ASN A 78 -9.66 -10.44 -0.56
CA ASN A 78 -10.73 -10.40 -1.57
C ASN A 78 -11.43 -9.04 -1.73
N GLN A 79 -10.90 -7.96 -1.13
CA GLN A 79 -11.34 -6.61 -1.44
C GLN A 79 -10.60 -6.06 -2.65
N GLU A 80 -11.35 -5.34 -3.50
CA GLU A 80 -10.78 -4.57 -4.59
C GLU A 80 -9.90 -3.44 -4.03
N ALA A 81 -8.63 -3.44 -4.41
CA ALA A 81 -7.70 -2.40 -3.99
C ALA A 81 -8.03 -1.07 -4.69
N ARG A 82 -8.37 -0.04 -3.92
CA ARG A 82 -8.65 1.31 -4.44
C ARG A 82 -7.39 2.11 -4.80
N GLY A 83 -6.22 1.59 -4.47
CA GLY A 83 -4.94 2.25 -4.68
C GLY A 83 -3.79 1.51 -4.03
N ALA A 84 -2.62 2.14 -4.05
CA ALA A 84 -1.41 1.64 -3.43
C ALA A 84 -1.09 2.42 -2.15
N ILE A 85 -0.41 1.77 -1.21
CA ILE A 85 0.10 2.40 0.02
C ILE A 85 1.61 2.31 0.02
N PHE A 86 2.26 3.43 0.29
CA PHE A 86 3.69 3.52 0.48
C PHE A 86 4.01 3.62 1.97
N VAL A 87 4.85 2.71 2.47
CA VAL A 87 5.22 2.67 3.89
C VAL A 87 6.38 3.63 4.12
N SER A 88 6.08 4.83 4.62
CA SER A 88 7.12 5.80 4.99
C SER A 88 7.87 5.40 6.26
N HIS A 89 7.17 4.80 7.23
CA HIS A 89 7.72 4.44 8.53
C HIS A 89 7.04 3.17 9.07
N GLY A 90 7.84 2.28 9.67
CA GLY A 90 7.36 1.01 10.25
C GLY A 90 7.47 -0.16 9.28
N PHE A 91 6.71 -1.22 9.53
CA PHE A 91 6.68 -2.42 8.71
C PHE A 91 5.26 -2.97 8.61
N LEU A 92 4.94 -3.61 7.48
CA LEU A 92 3.71 -4.34 7.27
C LEU A 92 4.03 -5.83 7.12
N GLU A 93 3.17 -6.68 7.68
CA GLU A 93 3.27 -8.12 7.56
C GLU A 93 2.17 -8.62 6.62
N TYR A 94 2.56 -9.24 5.51
CA TYR A 94 1.61 -9.93 4.63
C TYR A 94 1.28 -11.29 5.21
N ARG A 95 0.01 -11.47 5.59
CA ARG A 95 -0.52 -12.76 6.05
C ARG A 95 -1.38 -13.35 4.94
N SER A 96 -0.88 -14.43 4.33
CA SER A 96 -1.71 -15.25 3.47
C SER A 96 -2.74 -15.95 4.34
N LEU A 97 -4.03 -15.68 4.12
CA LEU A 97 -5.06 -16.56 4.63
C LEU A 97 -4.95 -17.83 3.80
N HIS A 98 -4.24 -18.81 4.34
CA HIS A 98 -4.35 -20.16 3.84
C HIS A 98 -5.81 -20.55 4.06
N ILE A 99 -6.62 -20.41 3.00
CA ILE A 99 -7.90 -21.08 2.95
C ILE A 99 -7.50 -22.55 2.84
N GLU A 100 -7.35 -23.21 3.99
CA GLU A 100 -7.42 -24.66 4.03
C GLU A 100 -8.79 -24.96 3.45
N ALA A 101 -8.80 -25.30 2.16
CA ALA A 101 -9.95 -25.92 1.56
C ALA A 101 -10.19 -27.16 2.42
N PHE A 102 -11.14 -27.05 3.34
CA PHE A 102 -11.77 -28.20 3.93
C PHE A 102 -12.39 -28.91 2.73
N SER A 103 -11.64 -29.87 2.18
CA SER A 103 -12.20 -30.97 1.45
C SER A 103 -13.21 -31.58 2.41
N LEU A 104 -14.46 -31.12 2.30
CA LEU A 104 -15.59 -31.93 2.71
C LEU A 104 -15.41 -33.19 1.90
N ASP A 105 -15.00 -34.25 2.59
CA ASP A 105 -15.00 -35.60 2.07
C ASP A 105 -16.45 -35.89 1.66
N ASP A 106 -16.78 -35.52 0.42
CA ASP A 106 -17.98 -35.98 -0.27
C ASP A 106 -17.83 -37.49 -0.39
N GLU A 107 -18.54 -38.17 0.50
CA GLU A 107 -18.74 -39.60 0.49
C GLU A 107 -19.13 -40.05 -0.93
N GLN A 108 -18.30 -40.95 -1.47
CA GLN A 108 -18.55 -41.91 -2.55
C GLN A 108 -19.81 -41.67 -3.43
N GLY A 109 -19.61 -41.08 -4.61
CA GLY A 109 -20.68 -40.85 -5.57
C GLY A 109 -20.30 -40.94 -7.06
N ASN A 110 -19.77 -42.09 -7.48
CA ASN A 110 -19.83 -42.63 -8.85
C ASN A 110 -19.07 -41.90 -9.98
N ALA A 111 -18.14 -42.63 -10.61
CA ALA A 111 -17.29 -42.18 -11.71
C ALA A 111 -18.09 -41.91 -13.00
N SER A 112 -17.89 -40.74 -13.59
CA SER A 112 -18.05 -40.52 -15.02
C SER A 112 -16.84 -39.72 -15.50
N GLU A 113 -16.02 -40.34 -16.35
CA GLU A 113 -14.94 -39.68 -17.08
C GLU A 113 -15.50 -38.48 -17.85
N VAL A 114 -14.99 -37.29 -17.54
CA VAL A 114 -15.10 -36.13 -18.41
C VAL A 114 -13.69 -35.60 -18.59
N ASP A 115 -13.19 -35.70 -19.82
CA ASP A 115 -11.91 -35.13 -20.26
C ASP A 115 -11.94 -33.61 -20.06
N ALA A 116 -11.24 -33.15 -19.01
CA ALA A 116 -11.03 -31.74 -18.71
C ALA A 116 -9.57 -31.37 -19.05
N ASP A 117 -9.30 -31.22 -20.35
CA ASP A 117 -8.12 -30.53 -20.88
C ASP A 117 -8.32 -29.00 -20.79
N GLU A 118 -8.74 -28.51 -19.62
CA GLU A 118 -9.22 -27.14 -19.42
C GLU A 118 -8.41 -26.42 -18.32
N LEU A 119 -7.37 -25.70 -18.79
CA LEU A 119 -6.93 -24.40 -18.28
C LEU A 119 -6.79 -24.25 -16.76
N ALA A 120 -5.95 -25.07 -16.14
CA ALA A 120 -5.30 -24.70 -14.88
C ALA A 120 -4.22 -23.65 -15.17
N ALA A 121 -4.61 -22.38 -15.25
CA ALA A 121 -3.65 -21.28 -15.13
C ALA A 121 -3.12 -21.31 -13.69
N ASP A 122 -1.85 -21.70 -13.54
CA ASP A 122 -1.17 -21.70 -12.25
C ASP A 122 -1.36 -20.35 -11.54
N PRO A 123 -1.75 -20.33 -10.25
CA PRO A 123 -1.76 -19.10 -9.49
C PRO A 123 -0.33 -18.55 -9.50
N ILE A 124 -0.17 -17.34 -10.06
CA ILE A 124 1.11 -16.63 -10.25
C ILE A 124 1.97 -16.83 -8.99
N GLY A 125 2.94 -17.74 -9.11
CA GLY A 125 3.75 -18.22 -8.01
C GLY A 125 4.75 -17.16 -7.57
N VAL A 126 4.29 -16.19 -6.78
CA VAL A 126 5.20 -15.34 -6.03
C VAL A 126 5.75 -16.18 -4.88
N SER A 127 7.00 -16.61 -5.01
CA SER A 127 7.67 -17.43 -4.01
C SER A 127 7.73 -16.68 -2.68
N LYS A 128 7.32 -17.37 -1.60
CA LYS A 128 7.31 -16.85 -0.23
C LYS A 128 8.74 -16.47 0.16
N GLY A 129 9.05 -15.17 0.19
CA GLY A 129 10.38 -14.63 0.49
C GLY A 129 11.04 -13.83 -0.64
N ALA A 130 10.41 -13.70 -1.81
CA ALA A 130 10.92 -12.88 -2.93
C ALA A 130 10.61 -11.37 -2.80
N TRP A 131 10.12 -10.91 -1.65
CA TRP A 131 9.93 -9.49 -1.39
C TRP A 131 11.28 -8.90 -1.00
N VAL A 132 11.95 -8.30 -1.98
CA VAL A 132 13.13 -7.47 -1.74
C VAL A 132 12.64 -6.21 -1.01
N SER A 133 12.79 -6.19 0.31
CA SER A 133 12.85 -4.94 1.06
C SER A 133 14.27 -4.40 0.95
N GLU A 134 14.45 -3.32 0.19
CA GLU A 134 15.62 -2.45 0.33
C GLU A 134 15.48 -1.57 1.58
#